data_AF-A0A7V3FVY0-F1
#
_entry.id   AF-A0A7V3FVY0-F1
#
_cell.length_a   1.000
_cell.length_b   1.000
_cell.length_c   1.000
_cell.angle_alpha   90.00
_cell.angle_beta   90.00
_cell.angle_gamma   90.00
#
_symmetry.space_group_name_H-M   'P 1'
#
loop_
_entity.id
_entity.type
_entity.pdbx_description
1 polymer ?
#
loop_
_entity_poly.entity_id
_entity_poly.type
_entity_poly.pdbx_seq_one_letter_code
_entity_poly.pdbx_strand_id
1 'polypeptide(L)'
;MISCLEKKDNFMIDFNISIEDAQKLLYEKMKQELRLKQKQGLIPSELNLETISFKDLNTILETSILDLILLLPIEIVISQENIYKFIESTVHSLSIKIKREELLLFSARNFKKIVTPIFDKIKKQAENLQFLKN
;
A
#
# COMPACT_ATOMS: atom_id res chain seq x y z
N MET A 1 3.96 3.69 -48.55
CA MET A 1 2.63 3.49 -47.96
C MET A 1 2.76 2.55 -46.77
N ILE A 2 2.52 3.10 -45.56
CA ILE A 2 1.94 2.47 -44.34
C ILE A 2 2.63 1.15 -43.89
N SER A 3 3.63 1.17 -43.00
CA SER A 3 3.54 1.29 -41.52
C SER A 3 2.56 0.31 -40.86
N CYS A 4 3.07 -0.85 -40.42
CA CYS A 4 2.49 -1.63 -39.32
C CYS A 4 3.62 -2.01 -38.34
N LEU A 5 4.08 -1.03 -37.57
CA LEU A 5 4.69 -1.31 -36.28
C LEU A 5 3.54 -1.31 -35.27
N GLU A 6 3.12 -2.51 -34.86
CA GLU A 6 2.20 -2.71 -33.75
C GLU A 6 2.75 -1.99 -32.52
N LYS A 7 2.14 -0.85 -32.17
CA LYS A 7 2.26 -0.29 -30.84
C LYS A 7 1.60 -1.27 -29.88
N LYS A 8 2.41 -2.08 -29.21
CA LYS A 8 2.06 -2.58 -27.88
C LYS A 8 1.98 -1.35 -26.99
N ASP A 9 0.77 -0.82 -26.83
CA ASP A 9 0.46 0.10 -25.73
C ASP A 9 0.67 -0.69 -24.44
N ASN A 10 1.90 -0.59 -23.90
CA ASN A 10 2.14 -0.84 -22.49
C ASN A 10 1.15 0.06 -21.75
N PHE A 11 0.08 -0.52 -21.22
CA PHE A 11 -0.85 0.12 -20.31
C PHE A 11 -0.11 0.35 -18.98
N MET A 12 0.89 1.23 -19.04
CA MET A 12 1.66 1.70 -17.90
C MET A 12 0.80 2.81 -17.31
N ILE A 13 0.01 2.47 -16.30
CA ILE A 13 -0.70 3.48 -15.54
C ILE A 13 0.38 4.21 -14.76
N ASP A 14 0.69 5.44 -15.20
CA ASP A 14 1.67 6.27 -14.52
C ASP A 14 1.15 6.57 -13.11
N PHE A 15 1.82 5.95 -12.12
CA PHE A 15 1.70 6.36 -10.73
C PHE A 15 2.29 7.77 -10.64
N ASN A 16 1.43 8.78 -10.69
CA ASN A 16 1.83 10.19 -10.62
C ASN A 16 2.24 10.61 -9.19
N ILE A 17 2.76 9.68 -8.39
CA ILE A 17 3.20 9.85 -7.01
C ILE A 17 4.65 9.38 -6.93
N SER A 18 5.53 10.28 -6.50
CA SER A 18 6.93 9.93 -6.25
C SER A 18 7.05 8.98 -5.05
N ILE A 19 8.11 8.18 -4.99
CA ILE A 19 8.40 7.33 -3.81
C ILE A 19 8.50 8.18 -2.55
N GLU A 20 9.05 9.40 -2.64
CA GLU A 20 9.16 10.32 -1.50
C GLU A 20 7.79 10.76 -0.97
N ASP A 21 6.83 11.03 -1.85
CA ASP A 21 5.48 11.44 -1.44
C ASP A 21 4.69 10.26 -0.88
N ALA A 22 4.84 9.07 -1.47
CA ALA A 22 4.28 7.86 -0.91
C ALA A 22 4.88 7.53 0.47
N GLN A 23 6.18 7.78 0.67
CA GLN A 23 6.84 7.61 1.96
C GLN A 23 6.27 8.57 3.01
N LYS A 24 6.10 9.86 2.67
CA LYS A 24 5.47 10.84 3.57
C LYS A 24 4.05 10.43 3.93
N LEU A 25 3.27 10.02 2.93
CA LEU A 25 1.88 9.62 3.13
C LEU A 25 1.78 8.36 4.00
N LEU A 26 2.61 7.35 3.73
CA LEU A 26 2.67 6.13 4.54
C LEU A 26 3.06 6.44 5.98
N TYR A 27 4.07 7.28 6.20
CA TYR A 27 4.48 7.67 7.55
C TYR A 27 3.36 8.38 8.33
N GLU A 28 2.64 9.31 7.69
CA GLU A 28 1.51 9.98 8.34
C GLU A 28 0.36 9.02 8.63
N LYS A 29 0.10 8.05 7.74
CA LYS A 29 -0.88 6.98 7.99
C LYS A 29 -0.48 6.10 9.18
N MET A 30 0.79 5.71 9.26
CA MET A 30 1.31 4.94 10.39
C MET A 30 1.19 5.72 11.71
N LYS A 31 1.44 7.03 11.70
CA LYS A 31 1.25 7.89 12.88
C LYS A 31 -0.22 8.00 13.28
N GLN A 32 -1.13 8.10 12.31
CA GLN A 32 -2.57 8.12 12.58
C GLN A 32 -3.03 6.81 13.23
N GLU A 33 -2.62 5.67 12.68
CA GLU A 33 -2.96 4.35 13.20
C GLU A 33 -2.36 4.11 14.60
N LEU A 34 -1.10 4.52 14.83
CA LEU A 34 -0.49 4.48 16.16
C LEU A 34 -1.33 5.27 17.18
N ARG A 35 -1.73 6.51 16.83
CA ARG A 35 -2.57 7.35 17.70
C ARG A 35 -3.92 6.71 17.98
N LEU A 36 -4.52 6.03 16.99
CA LEU A 36 -5.78 5.30 17.18
C LEU A 36 -5.61 4.15 18.17
N LYS A 37 -4.59 3.32 18.00
CA LYS A 37 -4.28 2.22 18.92
C LYS A 37 -3.95 2.71 20.34
N GLN A 38 -3.26 3.84 20.47
CA GLN A 38 -2.99 4.49 21.75
C GLN A 38 -4.27 4.97 22.43
N LYS A 39 -5.18 5.61 21.69
CA LYS A 39 -6.50 6.00 22.20
C LYS A 39 -7.35 4.80 22.66
N GLN A 40 -7.14 3.65 22.05
CA GLN A 40 -7.81 2.39 22.43
C GLN A 40 -7.12 1.67 23.60
N GLY A 41 -5.99 2.18 24.10
CA GLY A 41 -5.21 1.55 25.17
C GLY A 41 -4.44 0.30 24.74
N LEU A 42 -4.32 0.04 23.43
CA LEU A 42 -3.61 -1.14 22.90
C LEU A 42 -2.10 -0.95 22.88
N ILE A 43 -1.63 0.31 22.78
CA ILE A 43 -0.22 0.69 22.79
C ILE A 43 -0.06 1.85 23.78
N PRO A 44 0.99 1.87 24.63
CA PRO A 44 1.27 3.00 25.50
C PRO A 44 1.46 4.33 24.74
N SER A 45 0.99 5.43 25.33
CA SER A 45 1.01 6.77 24.72
C SER A 45 2.41 7.35 24.54
N GLU A 46 3.39 6.86 25.30
CA GLU A 46 4.75 7.36 25.31
C GLU A 46 5.59 6.80 24.16
N LEU A 47 5.12 5.71 23.55
CA LEU A 47 5.81 5.06 22.45
C LEU A 47 5.55 5.76 21.12
N ASN A 48 6.55 5.70 20.24
CA ASN A 48 6.51 6.24 18.88
C ASN A 48 6.89 5.14 17.87
N LEU A 49 6.79 5.44 16.57
CA LEU A 49 7.07 4.47 15.52
C LEU A 49 8.52 3.94 15.56
N GLU A 50 9.44 4.68 16.18
CA GLU A 50 10.83 4.32 16.35
C GLU A 50 11.07 3.38 17.56
N THR A 51 10.13 3.32 18.52
CA THR A 51 10.31 2.62 19.81
C THR A 51 9.28 1.53 20.10
N ILE A 52 8.16 1.48 19.39
CA ILE A 52 7.17 0.41 19.53
C ILE A 52 7.76 -0.96 19.16
N SER A 53 7.15 -2.02 19.71
CA SER A 53 7.51 -3.40 19.38
C SER A 53 7.42 -3.67 17.88
N PHE A 54 8.26 -4.57 17.35
CA PHE A 54 8.21 -4.91 15.92
C PHE A 54 6.85 -5.49 15.50
N LYS A 55 6.21 -6.27 16.38
CA LYS A 55 4.87 -6.81 16.13
C LYS A 55 3.84 -5.70 15.91
N ASP A 56 3.85 -4.69 16.77
CA ASP A 56 2.93 -3.56 16.66
C ASP A 56 3.27 -2.68 15.45
N LEU A 57 4.56 -2.45 15.21
CA LEU A 57 5.03 -1.72 14.04
C LEU A 57 4.56 -2.39 12.75
N ASN A 58 4.73 -3.71 12.63
CA ASN A 58 4.32 -4.45 11.43
C ASN A 58 2.80 -4.42 11.25
N THR A 59 2.04 -4.55 12.34
CA THR A 59 0.57 -4.45 12.30
C THR A 59 0.10 -3.05 11.84
N ILE A 60 0.74 -2.00 12.36
CA ILE A 60 0.47 -0.61 11.96
C ILE A 60 0.84 -0.40 10.50
N LEU A 61 2.00 -0.91 10.07
CA LEU A 61 2.48 -0.83 8.70
C LEU A 61 1.50 -1.48 7.72
N GLU A 62 1.11 -2.73 7.96
CA GLU A 62 0.20 -3.47 7.08
C GLU A 62 -1.15 -2.76 6.93
N THR A 63 -1.71 -2.27 8.04
CA THR A 63 -2.95 -1.48 8.04
C THR A 63 -2.80 -0.19 7.25
N SER A 64 -1.68 0.52 7.45
CA SER A 64 -1.41 1.79 6.78
C SER A 64 -1.18 1.62 5.27
N ILE A 65 -0.54 0.53 4.85
CA ILE A 65 -0.36 0.21 3.43
C ILE A 65 -1.72 -0.12 2.80
N LEU A 66 -2.58 -0.88 3.48
CA LEU A 66 -3.91 -1.17 2.97
C LEU A 66 -4.71 0.10 2.74
N ASP A 67 -4.73 1.00 3.73
CA ASP A 67 -5.34 2.33 3.62
C ASP A 67 -4.78 3.12 2.44
N LEU A 68 -3.45 3.11 2.27
CA LEU A 68 -2.77 3.78 1.17
C LEU A 68 -3.25 3.25 -0.19
N ILE A 69 -3.35 1.93 -0.35
CA ILE A 69 -3.82 1.33 -1.61
C ILE A 69 -5.28 1.67 -1.87
N LEU A 70 -6.13 1.63 -0.84
CA LEU A 70 -7.55 1.93 -0.97
C LEU A 70 -7.84 3.40 -1.34
N LEU A 71 -6.88 4.30 -1.12
CA LEU A 71 -6.98 5.69 -1.57
C LEU A 71 -6.62 5.88 -3.05
N LEU A 72 -6.01 4.87 -3.70
CA LEU A 72 -5.65 4.96 -5.10
C LEU A 72 -6.86 4.71 -6.00
N PRO A 73 -6.93 5.36 -7.18
CA PRO A 73 -7.90 5.04 -8.21
C PRO A 73 -7.92 3.52 -8.51
N ILE A 74 -9.13 2.97 -8.72
CA ILE A 74 -9.33 1.53 -8.89
C ILE A 74 -8.53 0.97 -10.07
N GLU A 75 -8.33 1.76 -11.12
CA GLU A 75 -7.54 1.41 -12.30
C GLU A 75 -6.09 1.13 -11.92
N ILE A 76 -5.53 1.95 -11.02
CA ILE A 76 -4.19 1.80 -10.49
C ILE A 76 -4.08 0.50 -9.66
N VAL A 77 -5.06 0.26 -8.79
CA VAL A 77 -5.12 -0.95 -7.94
C VAL A 77 -5.19 -2.23 -8.78
N ILE A 78 -5.91 -2.20 -9.92
CA ILE A 78 -6.06 -3.33 -10.83
C ILE A 78 -4.76 -3.64 -11.60
N SER A 79 -3.83 -2.69 -11.76
CA SER A 79 -2.50 -2.89 -12.38
C SER A 79 -1.49 -3.70 -11.52
N GLN A 80 -2.02 -4.48 -10.58
CA GLN A 80 -1.45 -5.18 -9.42
C GLN A 80 0.06 -5.43 -9.30
N GLU A 81 0.82 -5.75 -10.35
CA GLU A 81 2.25 -6.05 -10.16
C GLU A 81 3.11 -4.83 -9.84
N ASN A 82 2.76 -3.67 -10.41
CA ASN A 82 3.57 -2.46 -10.23
C ASN A 82 3.34 -1.85 -8.84
N ILE A 83 2.11 -1.91 -8.32
CA ILE A 83 1.75 -1.35 -7.02
C ILE A 83 2.46 -2.06 -5.86
N TYR A 84 2.59 -3.39 -5.88
CA TYR A 84 3.24 -4.10 -4.78
C TYR A 84 4.75 -3.83 -4.72
N LYS A 85 5.42 -3.74 -5.89
CA LYS A 85 6.83 -3.36 -5.97
C LYS A 85 7.06 -1.91 -5.55
N PHE A 86 6.15 -1.02 -5.93
CA PHE A 86 6.15 0.38 -5.50
C PHE A 86 6.04 0.50 -3.97
N ILE A 87 5.13 -0.26 -3.36
CA ILE A 87 4.95 -0.31 -1.91
C ILE A 87 6.21 -0.84 -1.23
N GLU A 88 6.76 -1.96 -1.69
CA GLU A 88 7.99 -2.53 -1.12
C GLU A 88 9.14 -1.52 -1.15
N SER A 89 9.32 -0.82 -2.28
CA SER A 89 10.30 0.25 -2.40
C SER A 89 10.03 1.41 -1.44
N THR A 90 8.76 1.77 -1.24
CA THR A 90 8.32 2.82 -0.31
C THR A 90 8.60 2.42 1.14
N VAL A 91 8.30 1.18 1.52
CA VAL A 91 8.56 0.64 2.87
C VAL A 91 10.06 0.57 3.16
N HIS A 92 10.85 0.07 2.21
CA HIS A 92 12.31 0.02 2.35
C HIS A 92 12.92 1.41 2.43
N SER A 93 12.41 2.38 1.67
CA SER A 93 12.84 3.77 1.81
C SER A 93 12.45 4.35 3.18
N LEU A 94 11.26 4.04 3.68
CA LEU A 94 10.79 4.49 4.99
C LEU A 94 11.62 3.91 6.15
N SER A 95 12.04 2.65 6.05
CA SER A 95 12.81 1.96 7.11
C SER A 95 14.07 2.74 7.49
N ILE A 96 14.76 3.30 6.49
CA ILE A 96 15.96 4.12 6.64
C ILE A 96 15.60 5.44 7.37
N LYS A 97 14.50 6.07 6.98
CA LYS A 97 14.07 7.37 7.54
C LYS A 97 13.66 7.28 9.01
N ILE A 98 12.98 6.20 9.41
CA ILE A 98 12.54 5.99 10.80
C ILE A 98 13.53 5.16 11.62
N LYS A 99 14.68 4.78 11.03
CA LYS A 99 15.73 3.97 11.67
C LYS A 99 15.22 2.63 12.23
N ARG A 100 14.36 1.95 11.46
CA ARG A 100 13.78 0.64 11.79
C ARG A 100 14.15 -0.36 10.70
N GLU A 101 15.36 -0.90 10.77
CA GLU A 101 15.91 -1.80 9.74
C GLU A 101 15.09 -3.10 9.58
N GLU A 102 14.40 -3.54 10.64
CA GLU A 102 13.49 -4.68 10.58
C GLU A 102 12.39 -4.55 9.50
N LEU A 103 12.03 -3.33 9.08
CA LEU A 103 11.07 -3.12 8.00
C LEU A 103 11.60 -3.53 6.63
N LEU A 104 12.91 -3.74 6.48
CA LEU A 104 13.50 -4.32 5.26
C LEU A 104 13.06 -5.78 5.04
N LEU A 105 12.57 -6.44 6.09
CA LEU A 105 11.99 -7.79 5.99
C LEU A 105 10.61 -7.80 5.32
N PHE A 106 10.00 -6.62 5.10
CA PHE A 106 8.77 -6.51 4.35
C PHE A 106 8.96 -7.05 2.93
N SER A 107 8.02 -7.89 2.48
CA SER A 107 8.03 -8.46 1.14
C SER A 107 6.71 -8.20 0.43
N ALA A 108 6.79 -7.62 -0.77
CA ALA A 108 5.66 -7.45 -1.68
C ALA A 108 4.89 -8.77 -1.89
N ARG A 109 5.61 -9.89 -1.95
CA ARG A 109 5.04 -11.23 -2.18
C ARG A 109 4.15 -11.68 -1.04
N ASN A 110 4.58 -11.47 0.20
CA ASN A 110 3.81 -11.86 1.39
C ASN A 110 2.61 -10.95 1.56
N PHE A 111 2.81 -9.64 1.41
CA PHE A 111 1.73 -8.68 1.49
C PHE A 111 0.65 -8.90 0.42
N LYS A 112 1.05 -9.20 -0.83
CA LYS A 112 0.11 -9.57 -1.90
C LYS A 112 -0.81 -10.73 -1.49
N LYS A 113 -0.29 -11.79 -0.87
CA LYS A 113 -1.10 -12.92 -0.40
C LYS A 113 -2.16 -12.51 0.62
N ILE A 114 -1.84 -11.54 1.48
CA ILE A 114 -2.76 -11.04 2.52
C ILE A 114 -3.87 -10.21 1.89
N VAL A 115 -3.55 -9.38 0.89
CA VAL A 115 -4.50 -8.41 0.33
C VAL A 115 -5.29 -8.92 -0.88
N THR A 116 -4.76 -9.90 -1.64
CA THR A 116 -5.46 -10.50 -2.79
C THR A 116 -6.91 -10.89 -2.47
N PRO A 117 -7.24 -11.58 -1.36
CA PRO A 117 -8.62 -11.92 -1.03
C PRO A 117 -9.54 -10.71 -0.83
N ILE A 118 -8.99 -9.57 -0.39
CA ILE A 118 -9.73 -8.31 -0.22
C ILE A 118 -10.02 -7.72 -1.60
N PHE A 119 -9.01 -7.63 -2.47
CA PHE A 119 -9.20 -7.10 -3.83
C PHE A 119 -10.10 -7.97 -4.69
N ASP A 120 -10.03 -9.30 -4.58
CA ASP A 120 -10.91 -10.20 -5.31
C ASP A 120 -12.38 -9.99 -4.94
N LYS A 121 -12.67 -9.74 -3.64
CA LYS A 121 -14.01 -9.39 -3.17
C LYS A 121 -14.47 -8.04 -3.70
N ILE A 122 -13.61 -7.02 -3.69
CA ILE A 122 -13.91 -5.68 -4.23
C ILE A 122 -14.20 -5.77 -5.72
N LYS A 123 -13.37 -6.49 -6.48
CA LYS A 123 -13.55 -6.70 -7.92
C LYS A 123 -14.88 -7.36 -8.23
N LYS A 124 -15.22 -8.45 -7.52
CA LYS A 124 -16.49 -9.14 -7.69
C LYS A 124 -17.71 -8.25 -7.38
N GLN A 125 -17.62 -7.40 -6.36
CA GLN A 125 -18.69 -6.43 -6.05
C GLN A 125 -18.81 -5.35 -7.14
N ALA A 126 -17.70 -4.84 -7.64
CA ALA A 126 -17.68 -3.84 -8.71
C ALA A 126 -18.32 -4.38 -10.00
N GLU A 127 -17.98 -5.61 -10.39
CA GLU A 127 -18.59 -6.31 -11.53
C GLU A 127 -20.11 -6.43 -11.33
N ASN A 128 -20.57 -6.92 -10.18
CA ASN A 128 -22.01 -7.04 -9.87
C ASN A 128 -22.76 -5.70 -9.94
N LEU A 129 -22.15 -4.60 -9.49
CA LEU A 129 -22.74 -3.26 -9.57
C LEU A 129 -22.82 -2.74 -11.01
N GLN A 130 -21.86 -3.09 -11.86
CA GLN A 130 -21.92 -2.78 -13.29
C GLN A 130 -23.00 -3.61 -14.01
N PHE A 131 -23.16 -4.88 -13.63
CA PHE A 131 -24.27 -5.72 -14.14
C PHE A 131 -25.65 -5.18 -13.76
N LEU A 132 -25.81 -4.54 -12.60
CA LEU A 132 -27.09 -3.94 -12.18
C LEU A 132 -27.41 -2.59 -12.87
N LYS A 133 -26.43 -1.99 -13.55
CA LYS A 133 -26.60 -0.72 -14.29
C LYS A 133 -26.93 -0.91 -15.77
N ASN A 134 -26.84 -2.15 -16.28
CA ASN A 134 -27.23 -2.54 -17.63
C ASN A 134 -28.56 -3.32 -17.60
#